data_AF-A0A1H4N523-F1
#
_entry.id   AF-A0A1H4N523-F1
#
_cell.length_a   1.000
_cell.length_b   1.000
_cell.length_c   1.000
_cell.angle_alpha   90.00
_cell.angle_beta   90.00
_cell.angle_gamma   90.00
#
_symmetry.space_group_name_H-M   'P 1'
#
loop_
_entity.id
_entity.type
_entity.pdbx_description
1 polymer ?
#
loop_
_entity_poly.entity_id
_entity_poly.type
_entity_poly.pdbx_seq_one_letter_code
_entity_poly.pdbx_strand_id
1 'polypeptide(L)'
;MSLAAWVAAHGYLSVAGLLLISALGLPLPAGLALILGGAAAHGGTLNLFVLLPLCVIAENIGASVLYTGGRMTGWWLLGRLCRLTIDPEVCIFRSADFFYERGPRVLLVARFIPGLNSMAPPLAGSLNMRPLKFWTLDFCGAMLHVGTWVAVGYFLSHYIKLVTQALAVVGHVALGFVLVALAGYAALWAFIKMRDRRYRNVERVSADEVVERLANPDPSRPIVIADVRSHGYYDPGMQRIKNSIRVEPNRLGAELDALRETLAPECDIYVYCSCVRDATSIRIAHAMETRGTRVRVIEGGLRAWVKSGCPTEPVPAGELRHLPRFE
;
A
#
# COMPACT_ATOMS: atom_id res chain seq x y z
N MET A 1 12.48 -12.83 43.83
CA MET A 1 11.76 -11.80 43.02
C MET A 1 10.32 -11.73 43.51
N SER A 2 9.80 -10.54 43.82
CA SER A 2 8.39 -10.40 44.23
C SER A 2 7.46 -10.69 43.04
N LEU A 3 6.28 -11.26 43.31
CA LEU A 3 5.23 -11.51 42.30
C LEU A 3 4.89 -10.21 41.54
N ALA A 4 4.91 -9.08 42.24
CA ALA A 4 4.76 -7.75 41.66
C ALA A 4 5.85 -7.42 40.63
N ALA A 5 7.12 -7.77 40.88
CA ALA A 5 8.20 -7.57 39.92
C ALA A 5 8.08 -8.49 38.69
N TRP A 6 7.58 -9.72 38.87
CA TRP A 6 7.33 -10.64 37.75
C TRP A 6 6.15 -10.17 36.89
N VAL A 7 5.03 -9.77 37.50
CA VAL A 7 3.85 -9.23 36.81
C VAL A 7 4.16 -7.89 36.15
N ALA A 8 4.91 -7.01 36.81
CA ALA A 8 5.37 -5.76 36.24
C ALA A 8 6.29 -6.04 35.04
N ALA A 9 7.32 -6.90 35.20
CA ALA A 9 8.24 -7.26 34.12
C ALA A 9 7.52 -7.87 32.90
N HIS A 10 6.57 -8.78 33.10
CA HIS A 10 5.81 -9.37 32.00
C HIS A 10 4.79 -8.39 31.41
N GLY A 11 4.20 -7.50 32.20
CA GLY A 11 3.29 -6.45 31.74
C GLY A 11 3.97 -5.44 30.82
N TYR A 12 5.14 -4.92 31.22
CA TYR A 12 5.94 -4.02 30.39
C TYR A 12 6.40 -4.70 29.09
N LEU A 13 6.95 -5.91 29.18
CA LEU A 13 7.44 -6.65 28.02
C LEU A 13 6.33 -7.07 27.06
N SER A 14 5.14 -7.40 27.57
CA SER A 14 4.00 -7.77 26.72
C SER A 14 3.50 -6.59 25.91
N VAL A 15 3.33 -5.42 26.54
CA VAL A 15 2.89 -4.20 25.84
C VAL A 15 3.95 -3.75 24.83
N ALA A 16 5.22 -3.68 25.25
CA ALA A 16 6.31 -3.30 24.38
C ALA A 16 6.53 -4.29 23.22
N GLY A 17 6.44 -5.60 23.49
CA GLY A 17 6.55 -6.65 22.49
C GLY A 17 5.42 -6.61 21.47
N LEU A 18 4.17 -6.41 21.91
CA LEU A 18 3.04 -6.26 20.99
C LEU A 18 3.20 -5.03 20.10
N LEU A 19 3.68 -3.92 20.66
CA LEU A 19 3.99 -2.71 19.90
C LEU A 19 5.09 -2.94 18.87
N LEU A 20 6.18 -3.60 19.27
CA LEU A 20 7.28 -3.94 18.37
C LEU A 20 6.80 -4.80 17.20
N ILE A 21 6.03 -5.85 17.49
CA ILE A 21 5.51 -6.76 16.45
C ILE A 21 4.52 -6.01 15.53
N SER A 22 3.69 -5.13 16.11
CA SER A 22 2.80 -4.27 15.32
C SER A 22 3.58 -3.30 14.43
N ALA A 23 4.65 -2.69 14.96
CA ALA A 23 5.52 -1.77 14.24
C ALA A 23 6.34 -2.46 13.14
N LEU A 24 6.56 -3.78 13.23
CA LEU A 24 7.13 -4.62 12.17
C LEU A 24 6.14 -4.93 11.03
N GLY A 25 4.90 -4.44 11.14
CA GLY A 25 3.91 -4.52 10.07
C GLY A 25 2.84 -5.59 10.25
N LEU A 26 2.81 -6.29 11.38
CA LEU A 26 1.70 -7.20 11.69
C LEU A 26 0.47 -6.42 12.18
N PRO A 27 -0.75 -6.78 11.73
CA PRO A 27 -1.97 -6.10 12.12
C PRO A 27 -2.39 -6.53 13.54
N LEU A 28 -1.70 -5.99 14.54
CA LEU A 28 -2.01 -6.20 15.96
C LEU A 28 -2.67 -4.96 16.55
N PRO A 29 -3.59 -5.10 17.51
CA PRO A 29 -4.29 -3.98 18.13
C PRO A 29 -3.39 -3.26 19.15
N ALA A 30 -2.30 -2.63 18.68
CA ALA A 30 -1.31 -1.95 19.54
C ALA A 30 -1.95 -0.85 20.42
N GLY A 31 -2.92 -0.10 19.89
CA GLY A 31 -3.66 0.91 20.66
C GLY A 31 -4.39 0.33 21.87
N LEU A 32 -4.95 -0.89 21.77
CA LEU A 32 -5.61 -1.56 22.90
C LEU A 32 -4.60 -1.90 24.01
N ALA A 33 -3.41 -2.39 23.64
CA ALA A 33 -2.37 -2.68 24.61
C ALA A 33 -1.87 -1.43 25.35
N LEU A 34 -1.77 -0.28 24.66
CA LEU A 34 -1.43 1.00 25.28
C LEU A 34 -2.51 1.48 26.25
N ILE A 35 -3.78 1.33 25.89
CA ILE A 35 -4.91 1.65 26.78
C ILE A 35 -4.86 0.79 28.05
N LEU A 36 -4.68 -0.53 27.89
CA LEU A 36 -4.57 -1.45 29.02
C LEU A 36 -3.34 -1.14 29.89
N GLY A 37 -2.20 -0.83 29.26
CA GLY A 37 -1.00 -0.40 29.96
C GLY A 37 -1.19 0.90 30.75
N GLY A 38 -1.89 1.88 30.18
CA GLY A 38 -2.24 3.12 30.86
C GLY A 38 -3.18 2.91 32.06
N ALA A 39 -4.19 2.04 31.91
CA ALA A 39 -5.09 1.68 33.00
C ALA A 39 -4.36 0.93 34.13
N ALA A 40 -3.45 0.03 33.78
CA ALA A 40 -2.59 -0.69 34.72
C ALA A 40 -1.63 0.28 35.45
N ALA A 41 -1.14 1.31 34.76
CA ALA A 41 -0.32 2.36 35.35
C ALA A 41 -1.10 3.22 36.35
N HIS A 42 -2.35 3.57 36.05
CA HIS A 42 -3.22 4.26 37.00
C HIS A 42 -3.49 3.41 38.26
N GLY A 43 -3.63 2.09 38.10
CA GLY A 43 -3.79 1.14 39.20
C GLY A 43 -2.52 0.90 40.03
N GLY A 44 -1.39 1.55 39.72
CA GLY A 44 -0.12 1.39 40.43
C GLY A 44 0.65 0.10 40.12
N THR A 45 0.14 -0.73 39.21
CA THR A 45 0.81 -1.99 38.81
C THR A 45 1.96 -1.76 37.83
N LEU A 46 1.85 -0.73 36.99
CA LEU A 46 2.91 -0.27 36.10
C LEU A 46 3.28 1.17 36.44
N ASN A 47 4.54 1.52 36.19
CA ASN A 47 5.08 2.85 36.34
C ASN A 47 5.07 3.53 34.98
N LEU A 48 4.36 4.66 34.88
CA LEU A 48 4.22 5.44 33.66
C LEU A 48 5.58 5.90 33.10
N PHE A 49 6.52 6.26 33.99
CA PHE A 49 7.88 6.70 33.62
C PHE A 49 8.73 5.58 33.02
N VAL A 50 8.37 4.32 33.23
CA VAL A 50 9.02 3.16 32.61
C VAL A 50 8.26 2.73 31.35
N LEU A 51 6.93 2.70 31.42
CA LEU A 51 6.07 2.25 30.33
C LEU A 51 6.20 3.12 29.07
N LEU A 52 6.15 4.45 29.22
CA LEU A 52 6.23 5.40 28.11
C LEU A 52 7.52 5.26 27.30
N PRO A 53 8.74 5.40 27.88
CA PRO A 53 9.97 5.29 27.10
C PRO A 53 10.14 3.90 26.50
N LEU A 54 9.75 2.84 27.22
CA LEU A 54 9.86 1.48 26.70
C LEU A 54 8.99 1.27 25.45
N CYS A 55 7.74 1.73 25.48
CA CYS A 55 6.83 1.64 24.33
C CYS A 55 7.32 2.47 23.14
N VAL A 56 7.79 3.69 23.40
CA VAL A 56 8.37 4.56 22.36
C VAL A 56 9.58 3.90 21.73
N ILE A 57 10.51 3.35 22.51
CA ILE A 57 11.70 2.66 21.98
C ILE A 57 11.29 1.44 21.15
N ALA A 58 10.37 0.61 21.64
CA ALA A 58 9.88 -0.56 20.90
C ALA A 58 9.29 -0.19 19.53
N GLU A 59 8.47 0.87 19.48
CA GLU A 59 7.86 1.35 18.25
C GLU A 59 8.90 1.92 17.26
N ASN A 60 9.86 2.71 17.75
CA ASN A 60 10.95 3.26 16.94
C ASN A 60 11.87 2.17 16.37
N ILE A 61 12.14 1.08 17.12
CA ILE A 61 12.94 -0.05 16.64
C ILE A 61 12.22 -0.71 15.46
N GLY A 62 10.94 -1.03 15.59
CA GLY A 62 10.17 -1.65 14.51
C GLY A 62 10.12 -0.77 13.25
N ALA A 63 9.85 0.52 13.43
CA ALA A 63 9.85 1.49 12.34
C ALA A 63 11.23 1.66 11.69
N SER A 64 12.32 1.64 12.47
CA SER A 64 13.69 1.73 11.96
C SER A 64 14.10 0.50 11.14
N VAL A 65 13.65 -0.70 11.54
CA VAL A 65 13.86 -1.93 10.76
C VAL A 65 13.17 -1.82 9.40
N LEU A 66 11.90 -1.42 9.37
CA LEU A 66 11.17 -1.25 8.12
C LEU A 66 11.74 -0.12 7.25
N TYR A 67 12.13 1.00 7.84
CA TYR A 67 12.79 2.10 7.14
C TYR A 67 14.11 1.67 6.49
N THR A 68 14.97 0.98 7.25
CA THR A 68 16.25 0.49 6.73
C THR A 68 16.03 -0.56 5.65
N GLY A 69 15.07 -1.47 5.85
CA GLY A 69 14.64 -2.44 4.85
C GLY A 69 14.16 -1.74 3.56
N GLY A 70 13.33 -0.71 3.68
CA GLY A 70 12.85 0.09 2.55
C GLY A 70 13.96 0.85 1.85
N ARG A 71 14.96 1.35 2.59
CA ARG A 71 16.13 2.03 2.03
C ARG A 71 17.06 1.09 1.27
N MET A 72 17.28 -0.12 1.77
CA MET A 72 18.17 -1.11 1.14
C MET A 72 17.52 -1.82 -0.05
N THR A 73 16.23 -2.11 0.03
CA THR A 73 15.53 -2.93 -0.98
C THR A 73 14.62 -2.10 -1.91
N GLY A 74 14.45 -0.81 -1.63
CA GLY A 74 13.59 0.09 -2.38
C GLY A 74 12.14 -0.42 -2.42
N TRP A 75 11.57 -0.47 -3.63
CA TRP A 75 10.19 -0.90 -3.86
C TRP A 75 9.96 -2.41 -3.69
N TRP A 76 11.01 -3.22 -3.55
CA TRP A 76 10.87 -4.67 -3.40
C TRP A 76 10.20 -5.08 -2.07
N LEU A 77 10.59 -4.46 -0.95
CA LEU A 77 9.96 -4.70 0.35
C LEU A 77 8.51 -4.24 0.37
N LEU A 78 8.23 -3.09 -0.26
CA LEU A 78 6.87 -2.58 -0.47
C LEU A 78 6.01 -3.58 -1.25
N GLY A 79 6.54 -4.15 -2.33
CA GLY A 79 5.86 -5.19 -3.11
C GLY A 79 5.56 -6.46 -2.31
N ARG A 80 6.39 -6.82 -1.32
CA ARG A 80 6.18 -7.99 -0.47
C ARG A 80 5.16 -7.74 0.65
N LEU A 81 5.21 -6.57 1.29
CA LEU A 81 4.21 -6.13 2.26
C LEU A 81 2.82 -5.96 1.62
N CYS A 82 2.79 -5.42 0.40
CA CYS A 82 1.56 -5.17 -0.33
C CYS A 82 1.03 -6.41 -1.07
N ARG A 83 1.79 -7.52 -1.15
CA ARG A 83 1.32 -8.81 -1.72
C ARG A 83 0.15 -9.42 -0.94
N LEU A 84 -0.03 -9.01 0.32
CA LEU A 84 -1.18 -9.37 1.16
C LEU A 84 -2.45 -8.55 0.83
N THR A 85 -2.32 -7.53 -0.03
CA THR A 85 -3.41 -6.66 -0.48
C THR A 85 -3.83 -7.01 -1.91
N ILE A 86 -5.11 -6.82 -2.21
CA ILE A 86 -5.74 -7.09 -3.52
C ILE A 86 -5.00 -6.44 -4.69
N ASP A 87 -4.43 -5.26 -4.49
CA ASP A 87 -3.68 -4.53 -5.51
C ASP A 87 -2.42 -3.93 -4.88
N PRO A 88 -1.27 -4.61 -5.00
CA PRO A 88 -0.03 -4.17 -4.39
C PRO A 88 0.41 -2.80 -4.89
N GLU A 89 0.14 -2.49 -6.16
CA GLU A 89 0.55 -1.25 -6.78
C GLU A 89 -0.33 -0.08 -6.34
N VAL A 90 -1.65 -0.26 -6.28
CA VAL A 90 -2.54 0.77 -5.72
C VAL A 90 -2.23 1.02 -4.23
N CYS A 91 -1.90 -0.02 -3.46
CA CYS A 91 -1.50 0.14 -2.06
C CYS A 91 -0.21 0.98 -1.94
N ILE A 92 0.77 0.68 -2.77
CA ILE A 92 2.06 1.38 -2.83
C ILE A 92 1.88 2.84 -3.29
N PHE A 93 1.24 3.05 -4.43
CA PHE A 93 1.14 4.37 -5.05
C PHE A 93 0.18 5.28 -4.30
N ARG A 94 -0.95 4.79 -3.79
CA ARG A 94 -1.85 5.62 -2.98
C ARG A 94 -1.22 6.04 -1.65
N SER A 95 -0.44 5.15 -1.04
CA SER A 95 0.33 5.49 0.16
C SER A 95 1.44 6.48 -0.16
N ALA A 96 2.09 6.33 -1.32
CA ALA A 96 3.08 7.28 -1.83
C ALA A 96 2.48 8.66 -2.12
N ASP A 97 1.32 8.73 -2.77
CA ASP A 97 0.61 9.97 -3.07
C ASP A 97 0.17 10.69 -1.77
N PHE A 98 -0.32 9.95 -0.79
CA PHE A 98 -0.69 10.52 0.52
C PHE A 98 0.54 11.04 1.29
N PHE A 99 1.66 10.32 1.21
CA PHE A 99 2.94 10.74 1.78
C PHE A 99 3.53 11.94 1.01
N TYR A 100 3.25 12.04 -0.29
CA TYR A 100 3.67 13.13 -1.17
C TYR A 100 2.89 14.42 -0.88
N GLU A 101 1.55 14.38 -0.88
CA GLU A 101 0.71 15.57 -0.68
C GLU A 101 0.93 16.23 0.69
N ARG A 102 1.16 15.42 1.72
CA ARG A 102 1.28 15.88 3.12
C ARG A 102 2.73 15.95 3.60
N GLY A 103 3.67 15.44 2.80
CA GLY A 103 5.10 15.44 3.07
C GLY A 103 5.52 14.62 4.30
N PRO A 104 6.74 14.87 4.82
CA PRO A 104 7.32 14.12 5.94
C PRO A 104 6.47 14.13 7.22
N ARG A 105 5.59 15.13 7.38
CA ARG A 105 4.70 15.26 8.54
C ARG A 105 3.71 14.11 8.67
N VAL A 106 3.48 13.34 7.60
CA VAL A 106 2.66 12.13 7.64
C VAL A 106 3.18 11.14 8.68
N LEU A 107 4.50 11.06 8.92
CA LEU A 107 5.09 10.16 9.93
C LEU A 107 4.58 10.44 11.36
N LEU A 108 4.13 11.66 11.64
CA LEU A 108 3.56 12.04 12.94
C LEU A 108 2.16 11.47 13.15
N VAL A 109 1.37 11.37 12.08
CA VAL A 109 -0.05 10.97 12.13
C VAL A 109 -0.31 9.56 11.60
N ALA A 110 0.63 9.00 10.84
CA ALA A 110 0.51 7.69 10.18
C ALA A 110 0.23 6.57 11.18
N ARG A 111 0.75 6.70 12.39
CA ARG A 111 0.61 5.73 13.48
C ARG A 111 -0.82 5.54 13.98
N PHE A 112 -1.63 6.59 13.88
CA PHE A 112 -3.05 6.56 14.27
C PHE A 112 -3.94 5.90 13.21
N ILE A 113 -3.43 5.70 11.99
CA ILE A 113 -4.20 5.18 10.87
C ILE A 113 -3.75 3.73 10.60
N PRO A 114 -4.60 2.73 10.87
CA PRO A 114 -4.29 1.34 10.55
C PRO A 114 -3.90 1.16 9.08
N GLY A 115 -2.87 0.38 8.81
CA GLY A 115 -2.33 0.15 7.47
C GLY A 115 -1.37 1.24 6.96
N LEU A 116 -1.56 2.52 7.35
CA LEU A 116 -0.61 3.58 7.00
C LEU A 116 0.65 3.52 7.89
N ASN A 117 0.49 3.15 9.17
CA ASN A 117 1.59 2.97 10.13
C ASN A 117 2.68 2.02 9.60
N SER A 118 2.29 0.87 9.05
CA SER A 118 3.26 -0.13 8.56
C SER A 118 3.88 0.22 7.20
N MET A 119 3.23 1.08 6.41
CA MET A 119 3.70 1.46 5.07
C MET A 119 4.55 2.73 5.06
N ALA A 120 4.35 3.65 6.01
CA ALA A 120 5.06 4.93 6.02
C ALA A 120 6.58 4.81 6.25
N PRO A 121 7.09 3.99 7.22
CA PRO A 121 8.53 3.82 7.41
C PRO A 121 9.29 3.25 6.20
N PRO A 122 8.87 2.13 5.58
CA PRO A 122 9.60 1.58 4.44
C PRO A 122 9.48 2.49 3.21
N LEU A 123 8.35 3.20 3.04
CA LEU A 123 8.19 4.20 1.98
C LEU A 123 9.17 5.37 2.16
N ALA A 124 9.29 5.93 3.37
CA ALA A 124 10.27 6.98 3.69
C ALA A 124 11.71 6.53 3.40
N GLY A 125 12.04 5.26 3.70
CA GLY A 125 13.32 4.66 3.36
C GLY A 125 13.55 4.54 1.86
N SER A 126 12.55 4.03 1.12
CA SER A 126 12.63 3.84 -0.33
C SER A 126 12.79 5.14 -1.11
N LEU A 127 12.25 6.25 -0.57
CA LEU A 127 12.37 7.60 -1.13
C LEU A 127 13.65 8.32 -0.67
N ASN A 128 14.60 7.60 -0.08
CA ASN A 128 15.91 8.08 0.36
C ASN A 128 15.89 9.23 1.37
N MET A 129 14.81 9.38 2.15
CA MET A 129 14.71 10.38 3.22
C MET A 129 15.93 10.36 4.13
N ARG A 130 16.44 11.51 4.56
CA ARG A 130 17.62 11.55 5.45
C ARG A 130 17.32 10.80 6.76
N PRO A 131 18.18 9.87 7.23
CA PRO A 131 17.94 9.07 8.43
C PRO A 131 17.62 9.92 9.68
N LEU A 132 18.33 11.03 9.86
CA LEU A 132 18.11 11.93 11.00
C LEU A 132 16.72 12.59 10.96
N LYS A 133 16.24 12.95 9.77
CA LYS A 133 14.90 13.52 9.58
C LYS A 133 13.82 12.47 9.82
N PHE A 134 14.06 11.22 9.40
CA PHE A 134 13.17 10.11 9.67
C PHE A 134 13.08 9.85 11.17
N TRP A 135 14.19 9.60 11.87
CA TRP A 135 14.18 9.28 13.29
C TRP A 135 13.61 10.39 14.17
N THR A 136 13.82 11.67 13.84
CA THR A 136 13.22 12.77 14.61
C THR A 136 11.69 12.80 14.47
N LEU A 137 11.17 12.68 13.25
CA LEU A 137 9.72 12.63 13.01
C LEU A 137 9.10 11.34 13.54
N ASP A 138 9.81 10.21 13.42
CA ASP A 138 9.38 8.92 13.91
C ASP A 138 9.25 8.91 15.44
N PHE A 139 10.27 9.46 16.12
CA PHE A 139 10.28 9.63 17.57
C PHE A 139 9.16 10.54 18.06
N CYS A 140 8.98 11.71 17.44
CA CYS A 140 7.88 12.61 17.76
C CYS A 140 6.50 11.95 17.54
N GLY A 141 6.34 11.21 16.44
CA GLY A 141 5.12 10.47 16.14
C GLY A 141 4.85 9.38 17.17
N ALA A 142 5.88 8.61 17.55
CA ALA A 142 5.77 7.57 18.56
C ALA A 142 5.42 8.16 19.94
N MET A 143 6.03 9.27 20.35
CA MET A 143 5.68 9.96 21.59
C MET A 143 4.22 10.42 21.61
N LEU A 144 3.75 11.03 20.51
CA LEU A 144 2.35 11.46 20.39
C LEU A 144 1.39 10.26 20.44
N HIS A 145 1.70 9.19 19.71
CA HIS A 145 0.88 7.99 19.63
C HIS A 145 0.80 7.27 20.98
N VAL A 146 1.95 6.91 21.55
CA VAL A 146 2.04 6.24 22.85
C VAL A 146 1.43 7.12 23.94
N GLY A 147 1.79 8.41 23.99
CA GLY A 147 1.27 9.35 24.97
C GLY A 147 -0.26 9.47 24.91
N THR A 148 -0.83 9.56 23.72
CA THR A 148 -2.29 9.67 23.54
C THR A 148 -3.02 8.43 24.07
N TRP A 149 -2.64 7.23 23.62
CA TRP A 149 -3.37 6.01 24.00
C TRP A 149 -3.14 5.62 25.47
N VAL A 150 -1.94 5.85 26.00
CA VAL A 150 -1.65 5.64 27.42
C VAL A 150 -2.41 6.64 28.27
N ALA A 151 -2.48 7.92 27.89
CA ALA A 151 -3.27 8.92 28.60
C ALA A 151 -4.76 8.56 28.60
N VAL A 152 -5.31 8.13 27.45
CA VAL A 152 -6.68 7.62 27.35
C VAL A 152 -6.90 6.48 28.36
N GLY A 153 -6.02 5.47 28.38
CA GLY A 153 -6.11 4.37 29.34
C GLY A 153 -5.98 4.79 30.80
N TYR A 154 -5.11 5.77 31.08
CA TYR A 154 -4.85 6.27 32.43
C TYR A 154 -6.05 7.03 33.00
N PHE A 155 -6.62 7.97 32.23
CA PHE A 155 -7.75 8.80 32.67
C PHE A 155 -9.09 8.06 32.61
N LEU A 156 -9.31 7.17 31.62
CA LEU A 156 -10.53 6.35 31.54
C LEU A 156 -10.44 5.07 32.38
N SER A 157 -9.37 4.86 33.14
CA SER A 157 -9.16 3.67 33.96
C SER A 157 -10.33 3.34 34.91
N HIS A 158 -11.00 4.37 35.44
CA HIS A 158 -12.18 4.23 36.30
C HIS A 158 -13.38 3.59 35.55
N TYR A 159 -13.63 4.00 34.31
CA TYR A 159 -14.65 3.40 33.44
C TYR A 159 -14.23 2.03 32.92
N ILE A 160 -12.93 1.84 32.68
CA ILE A 160 -12.36 0.56 32.24
C ILE A 160 -12.51 -0.49 33.34
N LYS A 161 -12.35 -0.16 34.62
CA LYS A 161 -12.58 -1.11 35.73
C LYS A 161 -14.01 -1.65 35.75
N LEU A 162 -15.01 -0.80 35.50
CA LEU A 162 -16.41 -1.17 35.36
C LEU A 162 -16.64 -2.11 34.15
N VAL A 163 -15.95 -1.86 33.03
CA VAL A 163 -15.99 -2.68 31.82
C VAL A 163 -15.20 -3.99 31.97
N THR A 164 -14.17 -4.03 32.82
CA THR A 164 -13.36 -5.23 33.10
C THR A 164 -13.95 -6.19 34.12
N GLN A 165 -15.04 -5.84 34.81
CA GLN A 165 -15.88 -6.83 35.49
C GLN A 165 -16.93 -7.43 34.56
N ALA A 166 -17.22 -6.78 33.44
CA ALA A 166 -17.97 -7.33 32.30
C ALA A 166 -17.06 -8.08 31.28
N LEU A 167 -15.86 -8.52 31.69
CA LEU A 167 -14.78 -8.94 30.77
C LEU A 167 -14.97 -10.31 30.09
N ALA A 168 -15.99 -11.09 30.48
CA ALA A 168 -16.46 -12.18 29.64
C ALA A 168 -17.00 -11.63 28.31
N VAL A 169 -17.62 -10.44 28.32
CA VAL A 169 -18.15 -9.78 27.12
C VAL A 169 -17.01 -9.14 26.31
N VAL A 170 -15.99 -8.55 26.93
CA VAL A 170 -14.87 -7.93 26.19
C VAL A 170 -14.00 -8.96 25.46
N GLY A 171 -13.81 -10.16 26.03
CA GLY A 171 -13.16 -11.26 25.31
C GLY A 171 -13.95 -11.69 24.08
N HIS A 172 -15.28 -11.81 24.20
CA HIS A 172 -16.18 -12.15 23.09
C HIS A 172 -16.36 -10.99 22.09
N VAL A 173 -16.24 -9.73 22.52
CA VAL A 173 -16.32 -8.54 21.66
C VAL A 173 -14.99 -8.32 20.94
N ALA A 174 -13.84 -8.57 21.58
CA ALA A 174 -12.55 -8.53 20.91
C ALA A 174 -12.43 -9.69 19.90
N LEU A 175 -12.83 -10.91 20.29
CA LEU A 175 -12.94 -12.03 19.36
C LEU A 175 -13.97 -11.74 18.27
N GLY A 176 -15.12 -11.15 18.62
CA GLY A 176 -16.16 -10.73 17.69
C GLY A 176 -15.67 -9.68 16.71
N PHE A 177 -14.88 -8.70 17.16
CA PHE A 177 -14.28 -7.68 16.30
C PHE A 177 -13.22 -8.28 15.38
N VAL A 178 -12.39 -9.21 15.88
CA VAL A 178 -11.44 -9.97 15.07
C VAL A 178 -12.16 -10.82 14.03
N LEU A 179 -13.23 -11.51 14.41
CA LEU A 179 -14.06 -12.32 13.51
C LEU A 179 -14.81 -11.47 12.50
N VAL A 180 -15.32 -10.29 12.88
CA VAL A 180 -15.97 -9.33 11.97
C VAL A 180 -14.94 -8.70 11.04
N ALA A 181 -13.73 -8.40 11.50
CA ALA A 181 -12.65 -7.92 10.66
C ALA A 181 -12.17 -9.01 9.67
N LEU A 182 -12.04 -10.26 10.13
CA LEU A 182 -11.73 -11.42 9.28
C LEU A 182 -12.85 -11.74 8.29
N ALA A 183 -14.10 -11.71 8.73
CA ALA A 183 -15.27 -11.94 7.90
C ALA A 183 -15.47 -10.78 6.92
N GLY A 184 -15.25 -9.55 7.34
CA GLY A 184 -15.24 -8.35 6.49
C GLY A 184 -14.12 -8.41 5.47
N TYR A 185 -12.91 -8.82 5.87
CA TYR A 185 -11.79 -9.04 4.95
C TYR A 185 -12.08 -10.18 3.98
N ALA A 186 -12.63 -11.31 4.44
CA ALA A 186 -12.99 -12.45 3.61
C ALA A 186 -14.16 -12.14 2.68
N ALA A 187 -15.16 -11.37 3.13
CA ALA A 187 -16.28 -10.91 2.33
C ALA A 187 -15.83 -9.87 1.29
N LEU A 188 -14.95 -8.94 1.66
CA LEU A 188 -14.32 -8.01 0.73
C LEU A 188 -13.48 -8.78 -0.30
N TRP A 189 -12.70 -9.78 0.13
CA TRP A 189 -11.91 -10.65 -0.72
C TRP A 189 -12.79 -11.48 -1.66
N ALA A 190 -13.89 -12.04 -1.15
CA ALA A 190 -14.85 -12.79 -1.94
C ALA A 190 -15.61 -11.88 -2.93
N PHE A 191 -16.07 -10.71 -2.50
CA PHE A 191 -16.73 -9.72 -3.34
C PHE A 191 -15.81 -9.23 -4.46
N ILE A 192 -14.55 -8.97 -4.14
CA ILE A 192 -13.54 -8.58 -5.13
C ILE A 192 -13.21 -9.74 -6.05
N LYS A 193 -13.06 -10.96 -5.55
CA LYS A 193 -12.86 -12.17 -6.37
C LYS A 193 -14.06 -12.44 -7.27
N MET A 194 -15.27 -12.13 -6.81
CA MET A 194 -16.50 -12.17 -7.61
C MET A 194 -16.52 -11.06 -8.66
N ARG A 195 -16.04 -9.86 -8.33
CA ARG A 195 -15.86 -8.75 -9.30
C ARG A 195 -14.81 -9.11 -10.35
N ASP A 196 -13.74 -9.81 -9.97
CA ASP A 196 -12.71 -10.31 -10.89
C ASP A 196 -13.24 -11.37 -11.87
N ARG A 197 -14.32 -12.08 -11.51
CA ARG A 197 -15.01 -12.96 -12.47
C ARG A 197 -15.59 -12.18 -13.66
N ARG A 198 -15.94 -10.91 -13.48
CA ARG A 198 -16.47 -10.03 -14.52
C ARG A 198 -15.40 -9.61 -15.53
N TYR A 199 -14.13 -9.68 -15.15
CA TYR A 199 -13.00 -9.30 -15.99
C TYR A 199 -12.30 -10.49 -16.69
N ARG A 200 -12.84 -11.71 -16.56
CA ARG A 200 -12.24 -12.92 -17.15
C ARG A 200 -12.40 -13.05 -18.66
N ASN A 201 -13.29 -12.28 -19.26
CA ASN A 201 -13.60 -12.40 -20.69
C ASN A 201 -12.80 -11.44 -21.57
N VAL A 202 -11.88 -10.66 -20.98
CA VAL A 202 -11.02 -9.77 -21.76
C VAL A 202 -10.04 -10.60 -22.58
N GLU A 203 -10.01 -10.36 -23.88
CA GLU A 203 -9.12 -11.02 -24.81
C GLU A 203 -7.65 -10.65 -24.52
N ARG A 204 -6.80 -11.67 -24.44
CA ARG A 204 -5.36 -11.54 -24.19
C ARG A 204 -4.58 -12.00 -25.40
N VAL A 205 -3.53 -11.28 -25.72
CA VAL A 205 -2.67 -11.53 -26.87
C VAL A 205 -1.22 -11.56 -26.41
N SER A 206 -0.43 -12.49 -26.94
CA SER A 206 0.98 -12.59 -26.63
C SER A 206 1.76 -11.42 -27.25
N ALA A 207 2.90 -11.05 -26.66
CA ALA A 207 3.75 -10.00 -27.24
C ALA A 207 4.17 -10.32 -28.70
N ASP A 208 4.43 -11.60 -28.98
CA ASP A 208 4.88 -12.07 -30.29
C ASP A 208 3.80 -11.87 -31.37
N GLU A 209 2.54 -12.15 -31.06
CA GLU A 209 1.41 -11.94 -31.98
C GLU A 209 1.18 -10.46 -32.29
N VAL A 210 1.33 -9.57 -31.30
CA VAL A 210 1.26 -8.12 -31.53
C VAL A 210 2.40 -7.67 -32.45
N VAL A 211 3.61 -8.22 -32.29
CA VAL A 211 4.75 -7.90 -33.15
C VAL A 211 4.53 -8.40 -34.57
N GLU A 212 4.00 -9.60 -34.76
CA GLU A 212 3.64 -10.11 -36.09
C GLU A 212 2.60 -9.21 -36.77
N ARG A 213 1.60 -8.74 -36.01
CA ARG A 213 0.58 -7.82 -36.49
C ARG A 213 1.13 -6.42 -36.82
N LEU A 214 2.16 -5.96 -36.12
CA LEU A 214 2.90 -4.73 -36.47
C LEU A 214 3.76 -4.90 -37.73
N ALA A 215 4.32 -6.10 -37.95
CA ALA A 215 5.10 -6.42 -39.14
C ALA A 215 4.22 -6.53 -40.40
N ASN A 216 2.97 -6.97 -40.22
CA ASN A 216 1.96 -7.08 -41.28
C ASN A 216 0.78 -6.12 -41.02
N PRO A 217 0.95 -4.81 -41.27
CA PRO A 217 -0.08 -3.83 -40.97
C PRO A 217 -1.24 -3.92 -41.99
N ASP A 218 -2.45 -4.14 -41.48
CA ASP A 218 -3.70 -3.93 -42.21
C ASP A 218 -4.03 -2.41 -42.26
N PRO A 219 -4.05 -1.77 -43.44
CA PRO A 219 -4.36 -0.36 -43.59
C PRO A 219 -5.78 0.01 -43.18
N SER A 220 -6.71 -0.94 -43.19
CA SER A 220 -8.11 -0.72 -42.82
C SER A 220 -8.32 -0.66 -41.30
N ARG A 221 -7.40 -1.25 -40.53
CA ARG A 221 -7.47 -1.34 -39.06
C ARG A 221 -6.12 -1.00 -38.44
N PRO A 222 -5.82 0.29 -38.24
CA PRO A 222 -4.55 0.72 -37.67
C PRO A 222 -4.41 0.23 -36.22
N ILE A 223 -3.17 0.03 -35.78
CA ILE A 223 -2.84 -0.49 -34.45
C ILE A 223 -2.50 0.67 -33.53
N VAL A 224 -3.06 0.65 -32.32
CA VAL A 224 -2.69 1.59 -31.25
C VAL A 224 -2.25 0.80 -30.02
N ILE A 225 -1.04 1.04 -29.54
CA ILE A 225 -0.54 0.44 -28.29
C ILE A 225 -0.65 1.49 -27.20
N ALA A 226 -1.36 1.18 -26.12
CA ALA A 226 -1.58 2.07 -24.99
C ALA A 226 -0.86 1.55 -23.73
N ASP A 227 0.04 2.38 -23.21
CA ASP A 227 0.69 2.21 -21.93
C ASP A 227 -0.21 2.76 -20.83
N VAL A 228 -0.76 1.85 -20.03
CA VAL A 228 -1.67 2.19 -18.92
C VAL A 228 -0.98 2.05 -17.55
N ARG A 229 0.35 2.13 -17.52
CA ARG A 229 1.11 2.14 -16.27
C ARG A 229 0.87 3.44 -15.50
N SER A 230 0.94 3.36 -14.17
CA SER A 230 0.85 4.52 -13.30
C SER A 230 2.11 5.40 -13.39
N HIS A 231 2.02 6.61 -12.83
CA HIS A 231 3.06 7.64 -12.80
C HIS A 231 4.47 7.15 -12.42
N GLY A 232 4.58 6.16 -11.54
CA GLY A 232 5.87 5.65 -11.06
C GLY A 232 6.72 4.95 -12.12
N TYR A 233 6.17 4.66 -13.29
CA TYR A 233 6.89 4.05 -14.42
C TYR A 233 7.38 5.07 -15.46
N TYR A 234 7.20 6.36 -15.21
CA TYR A 234 7.59 7.47 -16.08
C TYR A 234 8.76 8.31 -15.52
N ASP A 235 9.60 7.72 -14.66
CA ASP A 235 10.83 8.35 -14.13
C ASP A 235 11.97 8.29 -15.18
N PRO A 236 12.99 9.19 -15.16
CA PRO A 236 14.09 9.15 -16.12
C PRO A 236 14.82 7.80 -16.14
N GLY A 237 15.08 7.29 -17.35
CA GLY A 237 15.71 5.98 -17.56
C GLY A 237 14.73 4.81 -17.65
N MET A 238 13.43 5.03 -17.38
CA MET A 238 12.40 4.04 -17.66
C MET A 238 12.12 3.92 -19.16
N GLN A 239 11.72 2.71 -19.56
CA GLN A 239 11.35 2.41 -20.94
C GLN A 239 9.85 2.10 -21.07
N ARG A 240 9.33 2.32 -22.27
CA ARG A 240 7.98 1.94 -22.71
C ARG A 240 8.06 1.19 -24.05
N ILE A 241 6.98 0.53 -24.45
CA ILE A 241 6.90 -0.07 -25.79
C ILE A 241 7.03 1.05 -26.83
N LYS A 242 7.85 0.82 -27.86
CA LYS A 242 8.09 1.82 -28.91
C LYS A 242 6.77 2.27 -29.54
N ASN A 243 6.59 3.58 -29.73
CA ASN A 243 5.37 4.20 -30.26
C ASN A 243 4.08 3.97 -29.44
N SER A 244 4.18 3.52 -28.18
CA SER A 244 2.99 3.43 -27.32
C SER A 244 2.51 4.81 -26.89
N ILE A 245 1.20 5.00 -26.77
CA ILE A 245 0.60 6.20 -26.19
C ILE A 245 0.39 6.01 -24.70
N ARG A 246 0.69 7.02 -23.89
CA ARG A 246 0.34 6.99 -22.47
C ARG A 246 -1.16 7.24 -22.30
N VAL A 247 -1.83 6.38 -21.55
CA VAL A 247 -3.22 6.57 -21.13
C VAL A 247 -3.28 6.48 -19.62
N GLU A 248 -3.61 7.57 -18.95
CA GLU A 248 -3.50 7.64 -17.50
C GLU A 248 -4.70 6.95 -16.83
N PRO A 249 -4.49 5.95 -15.95
CA PRO A 249 -5.58 5.16 -15.38
C PRO A 249 -6.66 5.97 -14.64
N ASN A 250 -6.28 7.13 -14.09
CA ASN A 250 -7.16 8.00 -13.31
C ASN A 250 -7.93 9.02 -14.16
N ARG A 251 -7.54 9.23 -15.43
CA ARG A 251 -8.22 10.11 -16.40
C ARG A 251 -8.89 9.34 -17.53
N LEU A 252 -8.96 8.02 -17.38
CA LEU A 252 -9.37 7.06 -18.40
C LEU A 252 -10.63 7.48 -19.17
N GLY A 253 -11.66 7.96 -18.47
CA GLY A 253 -12.92 8.36 -19.10
C GLY A 253 -12.75 9.45 -20.14
N ALA A 254 -12.04 10.54 -19.81
CA ALA A 254 -11.91 11.71 -20.68
C ALA A 254 -10.85 11.51 -21.79
N GLU A 255 -9.75 10.82 -21.49
CA GLU A 255 -8.70 10.56 -22.48
C GLU A 255 -9.15 9.56 -23.55
N LEU A 256 -9.98 8.58 -23.19
CA LEU A 256 -10.54 7.61 -24.13
C LEU A 256 -11.59 8.23 -25.07
N ASP A 257 -12.43 9.12 -24.55
CA ASP A 257 -13.42 9.82 -25.36
C ASP A 257 -12.71 10.77 -26.36
N ALA A 258 -11.65 11.46 -25.92
CA ALA A 258 -10.80 12.28 -26.80
C ALA A 258 -10.03 11.44 -27.84
N LEU A 259 -9.50 10.27 -27.46
CA LEU A 259 -8.85 9.33 -28.38
C LEU A 259 -9.84 8.84 -29.45
N ARG A 260 -11.08 8.54 -29.07
CA ARG A 260 -12.14 8.10 -29.99
C ARG A 260 -12.59 9.21 -30.95
N GLU A 261 -12.68 10.45 -30.49
CA GLU A 261 -12.98 11.60 -31.37
C GLU A 261 -11.85 11.89 -32.36
N THR A 262 -10.60 11.57 -31.99
CA THR A 262 -9.41 11.81 -32.83
C THR A 262 -9.13 10.63 -33.78
N LEU A 263 -9.46 9.40 -33.39
CA LEU A 263 -9.24 8.17 -34.14
C LEU A 263 -10.53 7.75 -34.88
N ALA A 264 -10.80 8.43 -36.00
CA ALA A 264 -11.97 8.20 -36.84
C ALA A 264 -12.00 6.90 -37.72
N PRO A 265 -11.01 5.98 -37.72
CA PRO A 265 -11.20 4.62 -38.23
C PRO A 265 -11.31 3.56 -37.10
N GLU A 266 -11.91 2.40 -37.39
CA GLU A 266 -11.86 1.23 -36.49
C GLU A 266 -10.41 0.78 -36.27
N CYS A 267 -9.82 1.11 -35.11
CA CYS A 267 -8.46 0.72 -34.75
C CYS A 267 -8.44 -0.51 -33.83
N ASP A 268 -7.37 -1.30 -33.91
CA ASP A 268 -7.09 -2.38 -32.95
C ASP A 268 -6.24 -1.82 -31.80
N ILE A 269 -6.83 -1.75 -30.60
CA ILE A 269 -6.15 -1.20 -29.42
C ILE A 269 -5.57 -2.33 -28.56
N TYR A 270 -4.29 -2.21 -28.24
CA TYR A 270 -3.57 -3.12 -27.34
C TYR A 270 -3.13 -2.37 -26.09
N VAL A 271 -3.57 -2.81 -24.91
CA VAL A 271 -3.20 -2.18 -23.63
C VAL A 271 -2.22 -3.05 -22.85
N TYR A 272 -1.25 -2.42 -22.18
CA TYR A 272 -0.31 -3.12 -21.32
C TYR A 272 -0.01 -2.36 -20.04
N CYS A 273 0.35 -3.10 -18.99
CA CYS A 273 0.77 -2.54 -17.71
C CYS A 273 1.97 -3.32 -17.17
N SER A 274 2.40 -3.00 -15.95
CA SER A 274 3.41 -3.76 -15.20
C SER A 274 2.81 -4.57 -14.05
N CYS A 275 1.48 -4.52 -13.88
CA CYS A 275 0.78 -5.06 -12.73
C CYS A 275 0.80 -6.58 -12.69
N VAL A 276 0.70 -7.13 -11.47
CA VAL A 276 0.54 -8.58 -11.28
C VAL A 276 -0.71 -9.05 -12.04
N ARG A 277 -0.54 -10.04 -12.92
CA ARG A 277 -1.61 -10.62 -13.76
C ARG A 277 -2.33 -9.59 -14.64
N ASP A 278 -1.64 -8.54 -15.05
CA ASP A 278 -2.15 -7.51 -15.96
C ASP A 278 -3.42 -6.81 -15.45
N ALA A 279 -3.59 -6.75 -14.12
CA ALA A 279 -4.84 -6.32 -13.47
C ALA A 279 -5.34 -4.94 -13.94
N THR A 280 -4.43 -3.96 -14.09
CA THR A 280 -4.78 -2.62 -14.58
C THR A 280 -5.20 -2.65 -16.06
N SER A 281 -4.43 -3.32 -16.92
CA SER A 281 -4.80 -3.51 -18.33
C SER A 281 -6.17 -4.16 -18.50
N ILE A 282 -6.45 -5.20 -17.72
CA ILE A 282 -7.72 -5.93 -17.77
C ILE A 282 -8.90 -5.04 -17.35
N ARG A 283 -8.74 -4.25 -16.29
CA ARG A 283 -9.79 -3.31 -15.83
C ARG A 283 -10.08 -2.25 -16.88
N ILE A 284 -9.04 -1.75 -17.55
CA ILE A 284 -9.14 -0.73 -18.58
C ILE A 284 -9.76 -1.29 -19.85
N ALA A 285 -9.29 -2.45 -20.31
CA ALA A 285 -9.86 -3.15 -21.45
C ALA A 285 -11.35 -3.44 -21.25
N HIS A 286 -11.76 -3.93 -20.07
CA HIS A 286 -13.18 -4.13 -19.76
C HIS A 286 -13.99 -2.82 -19.77
N ALA A 287 -13.43 -1.73 -19.24
CA ALA A 287 -14.08 -0.41 -19.26
C ALA A 287 -14.23 0.15 -20.69
N MET A 288 -13.31 -0.20 -21.59
CA MET A 288 -13.36 0.17 -23.01
C MET A 288 -14.34 -0.74 -23.79
N GLU A 289 -14.33 -2.05 -23.56
CA GLU A 289 -15.25 -3.02 -24.17
C GLU A 289 -16.71 -2.70 -23.84
N THR A 290 -17.00 -2.34 -22.58
CA THR A 290 -18.36 -1.93 -22.15
C THR A 290 -18.85 -0.65 -22.83
N ARG A 291 -17.96 0.13 -23.46
CA ARG A 291 -18.26 1.32 -24.27
C ARG A 291 -18.24 1.04 -25.78
N GLY A 292 -18.13 -0.22 -26.19
CA GLY A 292 -18.14 -0.65 -27.58
C GLY A 292 -16.79 -0.59 -28.29
N THR A 293 -15.68 -0.38 -27.57
CA THR A 293 -14.34 -0.34 -28.15
C THR A 293 -13.67 -1.71 -28.05
N ARG A 294 -13.19 -2.26 -29.16
CA ARG A 294 -12.43 -3.53 -29.17
C ARG A 294 -11.02 -3.29 -28.63
N VAL A 295 -10.67 -3.97 -27.54
CA VAL A 295 -9.38 -3.81 -26.86
C VAL A 295 -8.82 -5.16 -26.45
N ARG A 296 -7.52 -5.36 -26.63
CA ARG A 296 -6.82 -6.59 -26.26
C ARG A 296 -5.71 -6.28 -25.26
N VAL A 297 -5.48 -7.19 -24.31
CA VAL A 297 -4.43 -7.04 -23.30
C VAL A 297 -3.18 -7.77 -23.73
N ILE A 298 -2.02 -7.09 -23.73
CA ILE A 298 -0.73 -7.74 -23.96
C ILE A 298 -0.39 -8.57 -22.71
N GLU A 299 -0.35 -9.90 -22.88
CA GLU A 299 -0.12 -10.84 -21.78
C GLU A 299 1.28 -10.67 -21.17
N GLY A 300 1.35 -10.50 -19.86
CA GLY A 300 2.61 -10.28 -19.14
C GLY A 300 3.22 -8.89 -19.34
N GLY A 301 2.52 -8.01 -20.05
CA GLY A 301 2.81 -6.59 -20.20
C GLY A 301 4.21 -6.28 -20.72
N LEU A 302 4.81 -5.20 -20.21
CA LEU A 302 6.13 -4.75 -20.67
C LEU A 302 7.24 -5.78 -20.44
N ARG A 303 7.15 -6.58 -19.37
CA ARG A 303 8.17 -7.60 -19.07
C ARG A 303 8.19 -8.70 -20.11
N ALA A 304 7.01 -9.19 -20.51
CA ALA A 304 6.90 -10.17 -21.59
C ALA A 304 7.40 -9.59 -22.92
N TRP A 305 7.02 -8.34 -23.23
CA TRP A 305 7.49 -7.62 -24.41
C TRP A 305 9.02 -7.55 -24.51
N VAL A 306 9.68 -7.14 -23.43
CA VAL A 306 11.15 -7.06 -23.39
C VAL A 306 11.78 -8.46 -23.47
N LYS A 307 11.18 -9.46 -22.82
CA LYS A 307 11.67 -10.84 -22.85
C LYS A 307 11.62 -11.45 -24.25
N SER A 308 10.61 -11.10 -25.04
CA SER A 308 10.48 -11.46 -26.45
C SER A 308 11.45 -10.71 -27.38
N GLY A 309 12.29 -9.81 -26.85
CA GLY A 309 13.26 -9.05 -27.64
C GLY A 309 12.63 -7.91 -28.47
N CYS A 310 11.40 -7.53 -28.16
CA CYS A 310 10.64 -6.55 -28.92
C CYS A 310 11.12 -5.11 -28.62
N PRO A 311 10.99 -4.16 -29.58
CA PRO A 311 11.55 -2.84 -29.44
C PRO A 311 10.87 -2.00 -28.36
N THR A 312 11.70 -1.27 -27.61
CA THR A 312 11.29 -0.30 -26.59
C THR A 312 11.91 1.06 -26.87
N GLU A 313 11.36 2.10 -26.25
CA GLU A 313 11.91 3.46 -26.31
C GLU A 313 11.97 4.06 -24.89
N PRO A 314 12.90 5.00 -24.65
CA PRO A 314 12.87 5.76 -23.40
C PRO A 314 11.59 6.59 -23.32
N VAL A 315 11.09 6.80 -22.10
CA VAL A 315 9.94 7.66 -21.87
C VAL A 315 10.21 9.08 -22.42
N PRO A 316 9.33 9.64 -23.27
CA PRO A 316 9.52 10.98 -23.83
C PRO A 316 9.62 12.07 -22.75
N ALA A 317 10.45 13.09 -22.99
CA ALA A 317 10.70 14.15 -22.00
C ALA A 317 9.42 14.87 -21.52
N GLY A 318 8.44 15.07 -22.40
CA GLY A 318 7.15 15.69 -22.07
C GLY A 318 6.21 14.82 -21.23
N GLU A 319 6.47 13.51 -21.15
CA GLU A 319 5.70 12.55 -20.36
C GLU A 319 6.41 12.13 -19.07
N LEU A 320 7.67 12.55 -18.88
CA LEU A 320 8.44 12.27 -17.67
C LEU A 320 7.72 12.83 -16.45
N ARG A 321 7.64 11.99 -15.43
CA ARG A 321 7.14 12.32 -14.10
C ARG A 321 8.26 11.97 -13.14
N HIS A 322 9.03 12.98 -12.75
CA HIS A 322 10.04 12.82 -11.71
C HIS A 322 9.36 12.38 -10.44
N LEU A 323 9.71 11.19 -9.93
CA LEU A 323 9.36 10.86 -8.57
C LEU A 323 10.13 11.81 -7.65
N PRO A 324 9.45 12.58 -6.78
CA PRO A 324 10.10 13.53 -5.90
C PRO A 324 10.98 12.75 -4.91
N ARG A 325 12.30 12.92 -5.05
CA ARG A 325 13.27 12.43 -4.07
C ARG A 325 13.26 13.39 -2.90
N PHE A 326 13.25 12.87 -1.67
CA PHE A 326 13.45 13.74 -0.51
C PHE A 326 14.90 14.21 -0.51
N GLU A 327 15.12 15.49 -0.80
CA GLU A 327 16.42 16.14 -0.57
C GLU A 327 16.76 16.23 0.93
#